data_AF-A0A7J8N136-F1
#
_entry.id   AF-A0A7J8N136-F1
#
_cell.length_a   1.000
_cell.length_b   1.000
_cell.length_c   1.000
_cell.angle_alpha   90.00
_cell.angle_beta   90.00
_cell.angle_gamma   90.00
#
_symmetry.space_group_name_H-M   'P 1'
#
loop_
_entity.id
_entity.type
_entity.pdbx_description
1 polymer ?
#
loop_
_entity_poly.entity_id
_entity_poly.type
_entity_poly.pdbx_seq_one_letter_code
_entity_poly.pdbx_strand_id
1 'polypeptide(L)' 'MINLGEKLSDEEVEQMIKEADLDGDGQVNYDDFVKTMTTVG' A
#
# COMPACT_ATOMS: atom_id res chain seq x y z
N MET A 1 -8.15 6.15 -11.68
CA MET A 1 -6.68 6.20 -11.82
C MET A 1 -6.23 7.18 -10.77
N ILE A 2 -5.66 6.67 -9.69
CA ILE A 2 -5.36 7.44 -8.47
C ILE A 2 -4.09 8.24 -8.75
N ASN A 3 -4.16 9.57 -8.79
CA ASN A 3 -2.98 10.41 -8.94
C ASN A 3 -2.32 10.62 -7.58
N LEU A 4 -1.02 10.31 -7.47
CA LEU A 4 -0.21 10.67 -6.31
C LEU A 4 -0.24 12.20 -6.13
N GLY A 5 -0.98 12.68 -5.13
CA GLY A 5 -1.17 14.11 -4.85
C GLY A 5 -2.63 14.56 -4.76
N GLU A 6 -3.60 13.72 -5.12
CA GLU A 6 -5.01 13.93 -4.79
C GLU A 6 -5.29 13.52 -3.33
N LYS A 7 -6.25 14.19 -2.68
CA LYS A 7 -6.71 13.77 -1.35
C LYS A 7 -7.44 12.44 -1.51
N LEU A 8 -6.77 11.37 -1.10
CA LEU A 8 -7.39 10.05 -0.95
C LEU A 8 -8.38 10.09 0.21
N SER A 9 -9.50 9.39 0.07
CA SER A 9 -10.34 9.11 1.23
C SER A 9 -9.63 8.12 2.16
N ASP A 10 -10.02 8.11 3.44
CA ASP A 10 -9.49 7.15 4.42
C ASP A 10 -9.73 5.70 3.94
N GLU A 11 -10.83 5.45 3.24
CA GLU A 11 -11.18 4.15 2.65
C GLU A 11 -10.22 3.74 1.54
N GLU A 12 -9.81 4.68 0.67
CA GLU A 12 -8.83 4.41 -0.39
C GLU A 12 -7.44 4.15 0.20
N VAL A 13 -7.05 4.89 1.24
CA VAL A 13 -5.79 4.66 1.96
C VAL A 13 -5.80 3.30 2.64
N GLU A 14 -6.89 2.92 3.30
CA GLU A 14 -7.04 1.59 3.90
C GLU A 14 -6.94 0.47 2.87
N GLN A 15 -7.53 0.66 1.68
CA GLN A 15 -7.40 -0.31 0.59
C GLN A 15 -5.96 -0.44 0.10
N MET A 16 -5.27 0.68 -0.10
CA MET A 16 -3.85 0.67 -0.50
C MET A 16 -2.96 0.01 0.55
N ILE A 17 -3.19 0.28 1.84
CA ILE A 17 -2.44 -0.36 2.92
C ILE A 17 -2.75 -1.86 2.97
N LYS A 18 -4.02 -2.28 2.89
CA LYS A 18 -4.37 -3.71 2.86
C LYS A 18 -3.76 -4.49 1.70
N GLU A 19 -3.57 -3.84 0.56
CA GLU A 19 -2.94 -4.47 -0.61
C GLU A 19 -1.41 -4.58 -0.46
N ALA A 20 -0.79 -3.65 0.26
CA ALA A 20 0.67 -3.59 0.45
C ALA A 20 1.16 -4.25 1.75
N ASP A 21 0.29 -4.40 2.75
CA ASP A 21 0.55 -5.07 4.02
C ASP A 21 0.51 -6.60 3.82
N LEU A 22 1.69 -7.21 3.77
CA LEU A 22 1.85 -8.64 3.49
C LEU A 22 1.88 -9.48 4.77
N ASP A 23 2.11 -8.88 5.92
CA ASP A 23 2.20 -9.57 7.21
C ASP A 23 0.95 -9.41 8.08
N GLY A 24 0.06 -8.48 7.73
CA GLY A 24 -1.24 -8.25 8.35
C GLY A 24 -1.15 -7.46 9.66
N ASP A 25 -0.07 -6.73 9.90
CA ASP A 25 0.10 -5.89 11.11
C ASP A 25 -0.60 -4.53 11.02
N GLY A 26 -1.20 -4.22 9.87
CA GLY A 26 -1.90 -2.97 9.59
C GLY A 26 -0.99 -1.82 9.19
N GLN A 27 0.30 -2.08 8.96
CA GLN A 27 1.30 -1.13 8.53
C GLN A 27 2.06 -1.69 7.32
N VAL A 28 2.75 -0.80 6.59
CA VAL A 28 3.63 -1.22 5.50
C VAL A 28 5.05 -0.95 5.93
N ASN A 29 5.77 -2.02 6.29
CA ASN A 29 7.19 -1.92 6.65
C ASN A 29 8.07 -1.92 5.39
N TYR A 30 9.38 -1.73 5.57
CA TYR A 30 10.33 -1.69 4.45
C TYR A 30 10.33 -2.98 3.63
N ASP A 31 10.23 -4.13 4.29
CA ASP A 31 10.26 -5.43 3.62
C ASP A 31 8.99 -5.63 2.79
N ASP A 32 7.84 -5.20 3.28
CA ASP A 32 6.57 -5.25 2.56
C ASP A 32 6.59 -4.32 1.37
N PHE A 33 7.13 -3.11 1.52
CA PHE A 33 7.32 -2.18 0.41
C PHE A 33 8.21 -2.78 -0.69
N VAL A 34 9.37 -3.35 -0.32
CA VAL A 34 10.29 -3.96 -1.28
C VAL A 34 9.63 -5.15 -1.97
N LYS A 35 8.98 -6.06 -1.23
CA LYS A 35 8.27 -7.20 -1.82
C LYS A 35 7.17 -6.75 -2.77
N THR A 36 6.40 -5.72 -2.40
CA THR A 36 5.33 -5.16 -3.24
C THR A 36 5.91 -4.57 -4.53
N MET A 37 6.99 -3.80 -4.45
CA MET A 37 7.67 -3.24 -5.62
C MET A 37 8.33 -4.31 -6.51
N THR A 38 8.84 -5.39 -5.92
CA THR A 38 9.52 -6.47 -6.66
C THR A 38 8.53 -7.44 -7.31
N THR A 39 7.36 -7.64 -6.70
CA THR A 39 6.30 -8.52 -7.23
C THR A 39 5.55 -7.91 -8.41
N VAL A 40 5.59 -6.58 -8.54
CA VAL A 40 4.95 -5.83 -9.64
C VAL A 40 5.90 -5.66 -10.86
N GLY A 41 7.10 -6.24 -10.83
CA GLY A 41 8.03 -6.31 -11.98
C GLY A 41 7.93 -7.62 -12.75
#